data_AF-A0A6N7V3D0-F1
#
_entry.id   AF-A0A6N7V3D0-F1
#
_cell.length_a   1.000
_cell.length_b   1.000
_cell.length_c   1.000
_cell.angle_alpha   90.00
_cell.angle_beta   90.00
_cell.angle_gamma   90.00
#
_symmetry.space_group_name_H-M   'P 1'
#
loop_
_entity.id
_entity.type
_entity.pdbx_description
1 polymer ?
#
loop_
_entity_poly.entity_id
_entity_poly.type
_entity_poly.pdbx_seq_one_letter_code
_entity_poly.pdbx_strand_id
1 'polypeptide(L)'
;MLRFKFLDSNVSIIGTGKQEFFKNIENFLNSFKFDVEKRKNIHFEFKDLEIEENIVDDQCVFVYGSVQIYGLYDKEVPIVQLDSRFTIVYGVRDGKWKVLHIHHSIPIKEQLEDEEFPITLGKQVQQARHEVEALSAGYSYICLIHLETGDVELIKGNTIPGLKGRYTQMDHNILLE
;
A
#
# COMPACT_ATOMS: atom_id res chain seq x y z
N MET A 1 7.92 -29.24 -5.99
CA MET A 1 6.72 -28.89 -5.20
C MET A 1 7.18 -28.36 -3.85
N LEU A 2 7.06 -27.06 -3.60
CA LEU A 2 7.34 -26.47 -2.28
C LEU A 2 6.41 -27.13 -1.25
N ARG A 3 6.98 -27.74 -0.20
CA ARG A 3 6.22 -28.48 0.82
C ARG A 3 6.18 -27.65 2.10
N PHE A 4 5.11 -26.89 2.29
CA PHE A 4 4.82 -26.11 3.49
C PHE A 4 4.24 -27.00 4.60
N LYS A 5 5.02 -28.00 5.05
CA LYS A 5 4.56 -29.00 6.02
C LYS A 5 4.20 -28.43 7.40
N PHE A 6 4.60 -27.20 7.69
CA PHE A 6 4.31 -26.50 8.94
C PHE A 6 2.98 -25.75 8.92
N LEU A 7 2.39 -25.52 7.75
CA LEU A 7 1.06 -24.93 7.61
C LEU A 7 -0.02 -26.00 7.81
N ASP A 8 -1.12 -25.63 8.46
CA ASP A 8 -2.36 -26.41 8.42
C ASP A 8 -3.00 -26.33 7.03
N SER A 9 -3.74 -27.37 6.62
CA SER A 9 -4.45 -27.35 5.34
C SER A 9 -5.50 -26.24 5.27
N ASN A 10 -6.12 -25.91 6.40
CA ASN A 10 -7.12 -24.86 6.55
C ASN A 10 -6.52 -23.56 7.10
N VAL A 11 -5.20 -23.36 6.94
CA VAL A 11 -4.55 -22.11 7.34
C VAL A 11 -5.24 -20.92 6.69
N SER A 12 -5.51 -19.88 7.48
CA SER A 12 -5.97 -18.61 6.96
C SER A 12 -4.81 -17.61 6.90
N ILE A 13 -4.73 -16.84 5.83
CA ILE A 13 -3.64 -15.87 5.61
C ILE A 13 -4.25 -14.55 5.17
N ILE A 14 -3.96 -13.49 5.91
CA ILE A 14 -4.25 -12.10 5.54
C ILE A 14 -2.92 -11.41 5.27
N GLY A 15 -2.72 -11.03 4.02
CA GLY A 15 -1.54 -10.28 3.59
C GLY A 15 -1.77 -8.78 3.60
N THR A 16 -0.81 -8.06 3.03
CA THR A 16 -0.82 -6.59 2.95
C THR A 16 -1.51 -6.07 1.69
N GLY A 17 -1.63 -6.90 0.66
CA GLY A 17 -2.32 -6.56 -0.57
C GLY A 17 -3.84 -6.56 -0.39
N LYS A 18 -4.53 -5.64 -1.08
CA LYS A 18 -6.00 -5.48 -1.01
C LYS A 18 -6.81 -6.77 -1.20
N GLN A 19 -6.28 -7.73 -1.95
CA GLN A 19 -6.96 -8.99 -2.30
C GLN A 19 -6.41 -10.20 -1.52
N GLU A 20 -5.45 -10.01 -0.63
CA GLU A 20 -4.73 -11.09 0.04
C GLU A 20 -5.51 -11.66 1.23
N PHE A 21 -6.61 -12.35 0.93
CA PHE A 21 -7.41 -13.10 1.89
C PHE A 21 -7.51 -14.56 1.47
N PHE A 22 -6.73 -15.43 2.11
CA PHE A 22 -6.68 -16.85 1.80
C PHE A 22 -7.29 -17.66 2.95
N LYS A 23 -8.18 -18.59 2.62
CA LYS A 23 -8.91 -19.41 3.61
C LYS A 23 -8.34 -20.81 3.79
N ASN A 24 -7.37 -21.19 2.95
CA ASN A 24 -6.69 -22.48 2.99
C ASN A 24 -5.35 -22.36 2.25
N ILE A 25 -4.53 -23.40 2.39
CA ILE A 25 -3.21 -23.45 1.76
C ILE A 25 -3.27 -23.52 0.23
N GLU A 26 -4.28 -24.17 -0.35
CA GLU A 26 -4.41 -24.33 -1.81
C GLU A 26 -4.61 -22.97 -2.49
N ASN A 27 -5.55 -22.17 -1.98
CA ASN A 27 -5.84 -20.82 -2.46
C ASN A 27 -4.59 -19.93 -2.39
N PHE A 28 -3.85 -20.00 -1.27
CA PHE A 28 -2.59 -19.28 -1.11
C PHE A 28 -1.55 -19.71 -2.15
N LEU A 29 -1.32 -21.01 -2.31
CA LEU A 29 -0.31 -21.52 -3.24
C LEU A 29 -0.60 -21.22 -4.70
N ASN A 30 -1.88 -21.21 -5.09
CA ASN A 30 -2.28 -20.86 -6.45
C ASN A 30 -1.97 -19.39 -6.76
N SER A 31 -2.20 -18.48 -5.81
CA SER A 31 -1.81 -17.06 -5.94
C SER A 31 -0.28 -16.88 -5.90
N PHE A 32 0.39 -17.58 -4.97
CA PHE A 32 1.83 -17.43 -4.73
C PHE A 32 2.68 -17.84 -5.94
N LYS A 33 2.30 -18.91 -6.66
CA LYS A 33 3.03 -19.35 -7.87
C LYS A 33 3.14 -18.25 -8.92
N PHE A 34 2.04 -17.53 -9.17
CA PHE A 34 2.00 -16.44 -10.14
C PHE A 34 2.87 -15.26 -9.73
N ASP A 35 2.91 -14.97 -8.43
CA ASP A 35 3.72 -13.88 -7.89
C ASP A 35 5.22 -14.19 -7.87
N VAL A 36 5.64 -15.42 -7.60
CA VAL A 36 7.07 -15.81 -7.62
C VAL A 36 7.68 -15.62 -9.01
N GLU A 37 6.95 -15.91 -10.08
CA GLU A 37 7.47 -15.73 -11.45
C GLU A 37 7.77 -14.27 -11.78
N LYS A 38 6.97 -13.33 -11.26
CA LYS A 38 7.15 -11.89 -11.44
C LYS A 38 8.25 -11.29 -10.57
N ARG A 39 8.66 -11.99 -9.52
CA ARG A 39 9.61 -11.50 -8.49
C ARG A 39 11.00 -12.13 -8.58
N LYS A 40 11.33 -12.82 -9.69
CA LYS A 40 12.61 -13.56 -9.85
C LYS A 40 13.87 -12.72 -9.59
N ASN A 41 13.81 -11.41 -9.85
CA ASN A 41 14.94 -10.50 -9.69
C ASN A 41 14.89 -9.70 -8.38
N ILE A 42 13.94 -10.01 -7.48
CA ILE A 42 13.81 -9.33 -6.19
C ILE A 42 14.46 -10.20 -5.10
N HIS A 43 15.48 -9.64 -4.45
CA HIS A 43 16.09 -10.19 -3.26
C HIS A 43 15.48 -9.55 -2.02
N PHE A 44 15.06 -10.36 -1.05
CA PHE A 44 14.50 -9.86 0.21
C PHE A 44 15.54 -9.94 1.32
N GLU A 45 15.77 -8.82 2.01
CA GLU A 45 16.51 -8.75 3.26
C GLU A 45 15.56 -8.46 4.42
N PHE A 46 15.81 -9.08 5.56
CA PHE A 46 15.03 -8.89 6.79
C PHE A 46 15.95 -8.33 7.86
N LYS A 47 15.54 -7.25 8.51
CA LYS A 47 16.29 -6.55 9.57
C LYS A 47 15.36 -6.25 10.73
N ASP A 48 15.95 -6.00 11.90
CA ASP A 48 15.26 -5.56 13.11
C ASP A 48 14.00 -6.39 13.43
N LEU A 49 14.19 -7.72 13.47
CA LEU A 49 13.15 -8.67 13.81
C LEU A 49 12.91 -8.69 15.31
N GLU A 50 11.71 -8.32 15.72
CA GLU A 50 11.22 -8.40 17.09
C GLU A 50 10.09 -9.41 17.17
N ILE A 51 10.10 -10.23 18.21
CA ILE A 51 9.15 -11.34 18.39
C ILE A 51 8.72 -11.39 19.86
N GLU A 52 7.41 -11.46 20.05
CA GLU A 52 6.77 -11.80 21.31
C GLU A 52 5.88 -13.02 21.14
N GLU A 53 5.71 -13.77 22.23
CA GLU A 53 4.78 -14.88 22.32
C GLU A 53 3.74 -14.63 23.40
N ASN A 54 2.51 -15.04 23.12
CA ASN A 54 1.41 -15.09 24.05
C ASN A 54 0.84 -16.51 24.04
N ILE A 55 1.18 -17.26 25.09
CA ILE A 55 0.73 -18.64 25.28
C ILE A 55 -0.73 -18.58 25.74
N VAL A 56 -1.64 -19.14 24.94
CA VAL A 56 -3.06 -19.23 25.29
C VAL A 56 -3.28 -20.45 26.18
N ASP A 57 -2.79 -21.61 25.73
CA ASP A 57 -2.83 -22.87 26.45
C ASP A 57 -1.78 -23.87 25.88
N ASP A 58 -1.88 -25.14 26.25
CA ASP A 58 -0.99 -26.22 25.79
C ASP A 58 -1.20 -26.61 24.31
N GLN A 59 -2.21 -26.06 23.64
CA GLN A 59 -2.59 -26.36 22.27
C GLN A 59 -2.60 -25.14 21.34
N CYS A 60 -2.40 -23.92 21.87
CA CYS A 60 -2.50 -22.68 21.12
C CYS A 60 -1.52 -21.60 21.62
N VAL A 61 -0.79 -20.99 20.68
CA VAL A 61 0.14 -19.88 20.95
C VAL A 61 0.00 -18.82 19.87
N PHE A 62 -0.06 -17.56 20.28
CA PHE A 62 0.04 -16.41 19.39
C PHE A 62 1.48 -15.92 19.39
N VAL A 63 2.05 -15.70 18.21
CA VAL A 63 3.36 -15.10 18.03
C VAL A 63 3.19 -13.85 17.20
N TYR A 64 3.66 -12.71 17.66
CA TYR A 64 3.51 -11.44 16.95
C TYR A 64 4.75 -10.58 17.13
N GLY A 65 4.87 -9.56 16.30
CA GLY A 65 5.99 -8.65 16.36
C GLY A 65 6.16 -7.86 15.08
N SER A 66 7.36 -7.34 14.88
CA SER A 66 7.72 -6.49 13.75
C SER A 66 8.98 -6.95 13.07
N VAL A 67 9.11 -6.59 11.79
CA VAL A 67 10.30 -6.85 10.98
C VAL A 67 10.40 -5.81 9.88
N GLN A 68 11.60 -5.29 9.66
CA GLN A 68 11.87 -4.47 8.48
C GLN A 68 12.19 -5.36 7.29
N ILE A 69 11.47 -5.16 6.19
CA ILE A 69 11.63 -5.94 4.96
C ILE A 69 12.14 -5.01 3.85
N TYR A 70 13.30 -5.33 3.30
CA TYR A 70 13.87 -4.64 2.15
C TYR A 70 13.78 -5.54 0.91
N GLY A 71 13.24 -5.01 -0.19
CA GLY A 71 13.28 -5.65 -1.50
C GLY A 71 14.31 -4.96 -2.38
N LEU A 72 15.34 -5.70 -2.80
CA LEU A 72 16.40 -5.24 -3.70
C LEU A 72 16.21 -5.85 -5.09
N TYR A 73 15.99 -5.01 -6.10
CA TYR A 73 16.01 -5.45 -7.49
C TYR A 73 17.45 -5.62 -7.97
N ASP A 74 17.74 -6.78 -8.58
CA ASP A 74 19.09 -7.20 -9.01
C ASP A 74 20.17 -7.06 -7.92
N LYS A 75 19.77 -7.15 -6.64
CA LYS A 75 20.62 -7.00 -5.43
C LYS A 75 21.29 -5.63 -5.24
N GLU A 76 20.91 -4.63 -6.03
CA GLU A 76 21.55 -3.31 -5.97
C GLU A 76 20.54 -2.20 -5.69
N VAL A 77 19.35 -2.28 -6.28
CA VAL A 77 18.38 -1.17 -6.25
C VAL A 77 17.31 -1.44 -5.19
N PRO A 78 17.24 -0.69 -4.09
CA PRO A 78 16.14 -0.81 -3.14
C PRO A 78 14.85 -0.33 -3.80
N ILE A 79 13.91 -1.26 -3.99
CA ILE A 79 12.60 -1.00 -4.61
C ILE A 79 11.46 -1.09 -3.60
N VAL A 80 11.70 -1.69 -2.42
CA VAL A 80 10.72 -1.88 -1.37
C VAL A 80 11.41 -1.72 -0.01
N GLN A 81 10.80 -0.95 0.89
CA GLN A 81 11.13 -0.90 2.31
C GLN A 81 9.81 -0.90 3.09
N LEU A 82 9.59 -1.93 3.89
CA LEU A 82 8.35 -2.11 4.65
C LEU A 82 8.69 -2.29 6.13
N ASP A 83 8.13 -1.42 6.97
CA ASP A 83 8.13 -1.60 8.42
C ASP A 83 6.95 -2.50 8.76
N SER A 84 7.18 -3.81 8.77
CA SER A 84 6.07 -4.76 8.82
C SER A 84 5.74 -5.21 10.23
N ARG A 85 4.45 -5.51 10.46
CA ARG A 85 3.94 -6.17 11.66
C ARG A 85 3.28 -7.48 11.27
N PHE A 86 3.42 -8.49 12.12
CA PHE A 86 2.82 -9.79 11.88
C PHE A 86 2.18 -10.39 13.13
N THR A 87 1.25 -11.30 12.89
CA THR A 87 0.73 -12.24 13.88
C THR A 87 0.64 -13.61 13.25
N ILE A 88 1.11 -14.62 13.97
CA ILE A 88 1.04 -16.03 13.59
C ILE A 88 0.36 -16.76 14.74
N VAL A 89 -0.70 -17.50 14.42
CA VAL A 89 -1.35 -18.39 15.39
C VAL A 89 -0.85 -19.79 15.14
N TYR A 90 -0.22 -20.38 16.14
CA TYR A 90 0.16 -21.78 16.17
C TYR A 90 -0.87 -22.58 16.95
N GLY A 91 -1.13 -23.80 16.49
CA GLY A 91 -1.88 -24.76 17.29
C GLY A 91 -1.59 -26.21 16.95
N VAL A 92 -1.95 -27.10 17.86
CA VAL A 92 -1.67 -28.54 17.73
C VAL A 92 -2.71 -29.22 16.82
N ARG A 93 -2.22 -29.96 15.82
CA ARG A 93 -3.01 -30.76 14.87
C ARG A 93 -2.33 -32.11 14.68
N ASP A 94 -3.06 -33.20 14.89
CA ASP A 94 -2.54 -34.57 14.86
C ASP A 94 -1.25 -34.74 15.69
N GLY A 95 -1.23 -34.13 16.89
CA GLY A 95 -0.08 -34.15 17.80
C GLY A 95 1.14 -33.33 17.35
N LYS A 96 0.99 -32.42 16.37
CA LYS A 96 2.07 -31.57 15.86
C LYS A 96 1.65 -30.10 15.84
N TRP A 97 2.57 -29.21 16.21
CA TRP A 97 2.36 -27.78 16.03
C TRP A 97 2.26 -27.41 14.54
N LYS A 98 1.25 -26.60 14.22
CA LYS A 98 0.97 -26.08 12.89
C LYS A 98 0.65 -24.60 12.96
N VAL A 99 0.97 -23.88 11.90
CA VAL A 99 0.44 -22.53 11.69
C VAL A 99 -1.01 -22.63 11.24
N LEU A 100 -1.90 -22.03 12.02
CA LEU A 100 -3.34 -21.96 11.79
C LEU A 100 -3.74 -20.64 11.14
N HIS A 101 -3.02 -19.56 11.45
CA HIS A 101 -3.30 -18.23 10.90
C HIS A 101 -2.01 -17.43 10.72
N ILE A 102 -1.97 -16.59 9.69
CA ILE A 102 -0.96 -15.55 9.49
C ILE A 102 -1.70 -14.26 9.15
N HIS A 103 -1.38 -13.17 9.85
CA HIS A 103 -1.77 -11.82 9.49
C HIS A 103 -0.52 -10.97 9.34
N HIS A 104 -0.44 -10.23 8.24
CA HIS A 104 0.63 -9.31 7.93
C HIS A 104 0.04 -7.92 7.66
N SER A 105 0.60 -6.89 8.28
CA SER A 105 0.14 -5.51 8.12
C SER A 105 1.32 -4.54 8.08
N ILE A 106 1.10 -3.38 7.47
CA ILE A 106 2.09 -2.30 7.39
C ILE A 106 1.40 -1.07 8.01
N PRO A 107 2.04 -0.38 8.97
CA PRO A 107 1.52 0.89 9.48
C PRO A 107 1.64 1.98 8.40
N ILE A 108 0.89 3.06 8.57
CA ILE A 108 1.02 4.22 7.69
C ILE A 108 2.31 4.93 8.10
N LYS A 109 3.26 5.03 7.17
CA LYS A 109 4.62 5.48 7.46
C LYS A 109 4.68 6.91 7.99
N GLU A 110 3.81 7.78 7.48
CA GLU A 110 3.74 9.19 7.83
C GLU A 110 2.79 9.48 9.01
N GLN A 111 2.22 8.44 9.64
CA GLN A 111 1.40 8.59 10.83
C GLN A 111 2.28 9.00 12.02
N LEU A 112 1.86 10.04 12.75
CA LEU A 112 2.57 10.50 13.93
C LEU A 112 2.41 9.50 15.08
N GLU A 113 3.39 9.44 15.98
CA GLU A 113 3.41 8.50 17.11
C GLU A 113 2.20 8.66 18.06
N ASP A 114 1.67 9.87 18.18
CA ASP A 114 0.52 10.23 19.02
C ASP A 114 -0.83 10.22 18.28
N GLU A 115 -0.85 9.80 17.02
CA GLU A 115 -2.07 9.65 16.24
C GLU A 115 -2.52 8.19 16.19
N GLU A 116 -3.77 7.90 16.58
CA GLU A 116 -4.39 6.57 16.34
C GLU A 116 -4.86 6.40 14.89
N PHE A 117 -5.26 7.51 14.27
CA PHE A 117 -5.66 7.61 12.87
C PHE A 117 -4.89 8.77 12.21
N PRO A 118 -4.40 8.64 10.96
CA PRO A 118 -3.49 9.61 10.34
C PRO A 118 -4.21 10.88 9.85
N ILE A 119 -4.84 11.62 10.75
CA ILE A 119 -5.63 12.83 10.46
C ILE A 119 -4.72 13.92 9.91
N THR A 120 -3.54 14.11 10.50
CA THR A 120 -2.57 15.12 10.04
C THR A 120 -2.14 14.86 8.61
N LEU A 121 -1.82 13.60 8.27
CA LEU A 121 -1.51 13.22 6.89
C LEU A 121 -2.68 13.51 5.94
N GLY A 122 -3.91 13.17 6.35
CA GLY A 122 -5.11 13.46 5.58
C GLY A 122 -5.27 14.94 5.24
N LYS A 123 -5.04 15.82 6.23
CA LYS A 123 -5.07 17.29 6.05
C LYS A 123 -3.95 17.77 5.12
N GLN A 124 -2.74 17.25 5.26
CA GLN A 124 -1.62 17.61 4.39
C GLN A 124 -1.88 17.22 2.93
N VAL A 125 -2.41 16.02 2.69
CA VAL A 125 -2.79 15.56 1.34
C VAL A 125 -3.87 16.46 0.74
N GLN A 126 -4.87 16.86 1.53
CA GLN A 126 -5.92 17.77 1.07
C GLN A 126 -5.34 19.14 0.70
N GLN A 127 -4.50 19.71 1.56
CA GLN A 127 -3.86 21.01 1.31
C GLN A 127 -2.99 20.96 0.04
N ALA A 128 -2.16 19.94 -0.11
CA ALA A 128 -1.32 19.75 -1.29
C ALA A 128 -2.16 19.60 -2.57
N ARG A 129 -3.30 18.91 -2.51
CA ARG A 129 -4.24 18.81 -3.64
C ARG A 129 -4.78 20.18 -4.04
N HIS A 130 -5.25 20.97 -3.07
CA HIS A 130 -5.73 22.33 -3.34
C HIS A 130 -4.64 23.21 -3.96
N GLU A 131 -3.40 23.11 -3.49
CA GLU A 131 -2.26 23.87 -4.05
C GLU A 131 -1.93 23.43 -5.49
N VAL A 132 -1.92 22.13 -5.78
CA VAL A 132 -1.71 21.60 -7.13
C VAL A 132 -2.84 22.02 -8.07
N GLU A 133 -4.08 22.01 -7.61
CA GLU A 133 -5.24 22.49 -8.37
C GLU A 133 -5.15 23.99 -8.65
N ALA A 134 -4.78 24.81 -7.65
CA ALA A 134 -4.60 26.24 -7.81
C ALA A 134 -3.47 26.59 -8.80
N LEU A 135 -2.34 25.88 -8.72
CA LEU A 135 -1.24 26.00 -9.69
C LEU A 135 -1.71 25.61 -11.09
N SER A 136 -2.40 24.48 -11.22
CA SER A 136 -2.93 23.99 -12.50
C SER A 136 -3.92 24.98 -13.13
N ALA A 137 -4.77 25.63 -12.33
CA ALA A 137 -5.64 26.72 -12.77
C ALA A 137 -4.87 28.00 -13.16
N GLY A 138 -3.70 28.22 -12.57
CA GLY A 138 -2.77 29.31 -12.90
C GLY A 138 -2.02 29.12 -14.22
N TYR A 139 -1.74 27.88 -14.63
CA TYR A 139 -0.86 27.56 -15.78
C TYR A 139 -1.56 27.34 -17.13
N SER A 140 -2.87 27.48 -17.22
CA SER A 140 -3.54 27.45 -18.52
C SER A 140 -3.44 28.83 -19.18
N TYR A 141 -2.37 29.09 -19.92
CA TYR A 141 -2.31 30.20 -20.88
C TYR A 141 -2.30 29.63 -22.31
N ILE A 142 -3.10 30.21 -23.19
CA ILE A 142 -3.19 29.89 -24.61
C ILE A 142 -2.60 31.08 -25.37
N CYS A 143 -1.61 30.83 -26.23
CA CYS A 143 -1.15 31.83 -27.18
C CYS A 143 -2.09 31.85 -28.38
N LEU A 144 -2.76 32.99 -28.60
CA LEU A 144 -3.50 33.27 -29.82
C LEU A 144 -2.57 34.04 -30.77
N ILE A 145 -2.45 33.57 -32.01
CA ILE A 145 -1.68 34.27 -33.06
C ILE A 145 -2.67 34.78 -34.11
N HIS A 146 -2.72 36.09 -34.31
CA HIS A 146 -3.56 36.71 -35.32
C HIS A 146 -2.85 36.65 -36.68
N LEU A 147 -3.22 35.69 -37.52
CA LEU A 147 -2.49 35.35 -38.75
C LEU A 147 -2.42 36.49 -39.79
N GLU A 148 -3.38 37.42 -39.76
CA GLU A 148 -3.43 38.55 -40.70
C GLU A 148 -2.56 39.74 -40.26
N THR A 149 -2.39 39.95 -38.95
CA THR A 149 -1.63 41.10 -38.41
C THR A 149 -0.28 40.71 -37.82
N GLY A 150 -0.08 39.43 -37.49
CA GLY A 150 1.11 38.89 -36.83
C GLY A 150 1.12 39.07 -35.31
N ASP A 151 0.06 39.61 -34.72
CA ASP A 151 -0.01 39.88 -33.28
C ASP A 151 -0.13 38.59 -32.47
N VAL A 152 0.46 38.59 -31.28
CA VAL A 152 0.40 37.47 -30.33
C VAL A 152 -0.24 37.94 -29.04
N GLU A 153 -1.29 37.23 -28.61
CA GLU A 153 -1.97 37.46 -27.34
C GLU A 153 -1.86 36.23 -26.44
N LEU A 154 -1.53 36.44 -25.17
CA LEU A 154 -1.54 35.42 -24.12
C LEU A 154 -2.85 35.51 -23.35
N ILE A 155 -3.72 34.52 -23.54
CA ILE A 155 -5.04 34.48 -22.91
C ILE A 155 -5.07 33.38 -21.86
N LYS A 156 -5.63 33.66 -20.68
CA LYS A 156 -5.83 32.61 -19.66
C LYS A 156 -6.90 31.63 -20.16
N GLY A 157 -6.55 30.36 -20.32
CA GLY A 157 -7.38 29.32 -20.93
C GLY A 157 -8.72 29.09 -20.24
N ASN A 158 -8.87 29.48 -18.97
CA ASN A 158 -10.13 29.43 -18.23
C ASN A 158 -11.11 30.59 -18.55
N THR A 159 -10.73 31.58 -19.37
CA THR A 159 -11.57 32.73 -19.77
C THR A 159 -12.21 32.59 -21.15
N ILE A 160 -11.93 31.52 -21.91
CA ILE A 160 -12.47 31.33 -23.26
C ILE A 160 -13.81 30.56 -23.23
N PRO A 161 -14.93 31.14 -23.69
CA PRO A 161 -16.23 30.45 -23.74
C PRO A 161 -16.17 29.19 -24.62
N GLY A 162 -16.60 28.04 -24.10
CA GLY A 162 -16.57 26.74 -24.82
C GLY A 162 -15.31 25.90 -24.55
N LEU A 163 -14.22 26.53 -24.12
CA LEU A 163 -13.09 25.89 -23.46
C LEU A 163 -13.40 25.82 -21.95
N LYS A 164 -14.45 25.08 -21.58
CA LYS A 164 -14.62 24.70 -20.17
C LYS A 164 -13.38 23.90 -19.82
N GLY A 165 -12.50 24.46 -18.99
CA GLY A 165 -11.30 23.77 -18.53
C GLY A 165 -11.71 22.37 -18.09
N ARG A 166 -11.09 21.33 -18.67
CA ARG A 166 -11.41 19.92 -18.38
C ARG A 166 -11.20 19.53 -16.90
N TYR A 167 -10.86 20.50 -16.04
CA TYR A 167 -10.44 20.33 -14.65
C TYR A 167 -11.27 21.14 -13.64
N THR A 168 -12.24 21.98 -14.06
CA THR A 168 -12.95 22.88 -13.11
C THR A 168 -14.31 22.37 -12.65
N GLN A 169 -14.67 21.11 -12.91
CA GLN A 169 -15.92 20.55 -12.42
C GLN A 169 -15.68 19.19 -11.76
N MET A 170 -15.21 19.23 -10.52
CA MET A 170 -15.38 18.11 -9.58
C MET A 170 -16.01 18.66 -8.30
N ASP A 171 -17.24 18.23 -8.04
CA ASP A 171 -17.94 18.46 -6.79
C ASP A 171 -17.19 17.74 -5.66
N HIS A 172 -16.71 18.50 -4.68
CA HIS A 172 -16.20 17.93 -3.44
C HIS A 172 -17.05 18.44 -2.28
N ASN A 173 -18.24 17.82 -2.14
CA ASN A 173 -18.87 17.71 -0.83
C ASN A 173 -18.13 16.60 -0.07
N ILE A 174 -17.16 16.96 0.76
CA ILE A 174 -16.70 16.09 1.83
C ILE A 174 -16.62 16.93 3.10
N LEU A 175 -17.67 16.81 3.91
CA LEU A 175 -17.65 17.21 5.32
C LEU A 175 -16.66 16.29 6.04
N LEU A 176 -15.62 16.88 6.60
CA LEU A 176 -14.85 16.26 7.68
C LEU A 176 -15.26 17.01 8.94
N GLU A 177 -16.14 16.41 9.74
CA GLU A 177 -16.30 16.75 11.15
C GLU A 177 -15.17 16.11 11.96
#